data_AF-A0A671K1C1-F1
#
_entry.id   AF-A0A671K1C1-F1
#
_cell.length_a   1.000
_cell.length_b   1.000
_cell.length_c   1.000
_cell.angle_alpha   90.00
_cell.angle_beta   90.00
_cell.angle_gamma   90.00
#
_symmetry.space_group_name_H-M   'P 1'
#
loop_
_entity.id
_entity.type
_entity.pdbx_description
1 polymer ?
#
loop_
_entity_poly.entity_id
_entity_poly.type
_entity_poly.pdbx_seq_one_letter_code
_entity_poly.pdbx_strand_id
1 'polypeptide(L)'
;FYLCSMSLFTALCEYDGKQYSMGESWMEQGCVQCTCLHPVGVGCCETVHRPVDFPPWCEVRVESLTCQVTLVMTSDPRLPCIPGEENNQKYGNPGPQNQS
;
A
#
# COMPACT_ATOMS: atom_id res chain seq x y z
N PHE A 1 25.99 -8.03 30.33
CA PHE A 1 24.93 -7.28 29.62
C PHE A 1 25.38 -5.90 29.10
N TYR A 2 26.66 -5.51 29.21
CA TYR A 2 27.16 -4.17 28.83
C TYR A 2 28.35 -4.22 27.84
N LEU A 3 28.36 -5.14 26.86
CA LEU A 3 29.46 -5.26 25.88
C LEU A 3 29.04 -5.00 24.43
N CYS A 4 27.96 -4.25 24.21
CA CYS A 4 27.64 -3.66 22.91
C CYS A 4 27.71 -2.12 22.97
N SER A 5 28.60 -1.58 23.82
CA SER A 5 28.65 -0.13 24.10
C SER A 5 29.83 0.62 23.47
N MET A 6 30.90 -0.03 22.99
CA MET A 6 32.11 0.68 22.53
C MET A 6 32.84 -0.05 21.39
N SER A 7 32.14 -0.53 20.38
CA SER A 7 32.78 -0.85 19.09
C SER A 7 32.31 0.16 18.05
N LEU A 8 33.27 0.88 17.47
CA LEU A 8 33.13 1.86 16.38
C LEU A 8 32.63 1.22 15.05
N PHE A 9 31.80 0.18 15.10
CA PHE A 9 31.13 -0.34 13.92
C PHE A 9 29.74 0.27 13.86
N THR A 10 29.57 1.26 12.98
CA THR A 10 28.25 1.65 12.50
C THR A 10 27.62 0.43 11.85
N ALA A 11 26.60 -0.13 12.49
CA ALA A 11 25.82 -1.21 11.90
C ALA A 11 24.97 -0.62 10.78
N LEU A 12 25.22 -1.03 9.53
CA LEU A 12 24.53 -0.55 8.34
C LEU A 12 23.72 -1.68 7.72
N CYS A 13 22.54 -1.36 7.21
CA CYS A 13 21.79 -2.24 6.34
C CYS A 13 22.23 -2.05 4.89
N GLU A 14 22.48 -3.14 4.17
CA GLU A 14 22.68 -3.09 2.72
C GLU A 14 21.42 -3.55 2.01
N TYR A 15 20.90 -2.73 1.09
CA TYR A 15 19.74 -3.04 0.27
C TYR A 15 19.95 -2.48 -1.15
N ASP A 16 19.83 -3.34 -2.16
CA ASP A 16 20.03 -2.99 -3.58
C ASP A 16 21.35 -2.20 -3.84
N GLY A 17 22.43 -2.62 -3.17
CA GLY A 17 23.75 -1.96 -3.26
C GLY A 17 23.85 -0.60 -2.56
N LYS A 18 22.79 -0.14 -1.89
CA LYS A 18 22.80 1.08 -1.04
C LYS A 18 22.94 0.71 0.42
N GLN A 19 23.62 1.57 1.17
CA GLN A 19 23.81 1.43 2.61
C GLN A 19 22.88 2.39 3.35
N TYR A 20 22.22 1.87 4.38
CA TYR A 20 21.29 2.60 5.23
C TYR A 20 21.72 2.50 6.69
N SER A 21 21.72 3.62 7.38
CA SER A 21 21.97 3.72 8.82
C SER A 21 20.76 3.20 9.61
N MET A 22 21.02 2.72 10.83
CA MET A 22 19.96 2.29 11.73
C MET A 22 18.89 3.40 11.90
N GLY A 23 17.62 3.04 11.71
CA GLY A 23 16.48 3.94 11.76
C GLY A 23 16.14 4.65 10.45
N GLU A 24 17.02 4.61 9.44
CA GLU A 24 16.68 5.15 8.12
C GLU A 24 15.56 4.36 7.47
N SER A 25 14.67 5.08 6.79
CA SER A 25 13.56 4.50 6.04
C SER A 25 13.56 5.02 4.61
N TRP A 26 13.14 4.18 3.67
CA TRP A 26 13.05 4.51 2.25
C TRP A 26 11.80 3.89 1.64
N MET A 27 11.31 4.52 0.56
CA MET A 27 10.22 3.98 -0.24
C MET A 27 10.80 3.18 -1.41
N GLU A 28 10.35 1.95 -1.54
CA GLU A 28 10.66 1.04 -2.64
C GLU A 28 9.54 1.06 -3.69
N GLN A 29 9.81 0.48 -4.86
CA GLN A 29 8.80 0.29 -5.88
C GLN A 29 7.59 -0.49 -5.34
N GLY A 30 6.40 -0.10 -5.78
CA GLY A 30 5.17 -0.82 -5.40
C GLY A 30 4.63 -0.47 -4.01
N CYS A 31 4.91 0.75 -3.51
CA CYS A 31 4.32 1.26 -2.26
C CYS A 31 4.73 0.46 -1.03
N VAL A 32 6.01 0.08 -1.00
CA VAL A 32 6.62 -0.64 0.11
C VAL A 32 7.57 0.30 0.82
N GLN A 33 7.34 0.54 2.11
CA GLN A 33 8.27 1.30 2.94
C GLN A 33 9.17 0.33 3.69
N CYS A 34 10.48 0.52 3.52
CA CYS A 34 11.50 -0.26 4.21
C CYS A 34 12.18 0.59 5.28
N THR A 35 12.65 -0.05 6.34
CA THR A 35 13.38 0.56 7.46
C THR A 35 14.55 -0.33 7.87
N CYS A 36 15.70 0.29 8.18
CA CYS A 36 16.83 -0.40 8.78
C CYS A 36 16.62 -0.56 10.30
N LEU A 37 16.35 -1.79 10.73
CA LEU A 37 15.98 -2.18 12.09
C LEU A 37 17.16 -2.77 12.87
N HIS A 38 17.04 -2.75 14.21
CA HIS A 38 18.01 -3.32 15.15
C HIS A 38 17.91 -4.86 15.25
N PRO A 39 19.01 -5.62 15.49
CA PRO A 39 20.41 -5.17 15.60
C PRO A 39 21.09 -4.83 14.27
N VAL A 40 20.71 -5.48 13.15
CA VAL A 40 20.93 -5.07 11.75
C VAL A 40 19.96 -5.88 10.89
N GLY A 41 19.00 -5.25 10.22
CA GLY A 41 18.11 -5.93 9.29
C GLY A 41 17.15 -5.00 8.56
N VAL A 42 16.79 -5.35 7.33
CA VAL A 42 15.81 -4.59 6.54
C VAL A 42 14.42 -5.16 6.81
N GLY A 43 13.51 -4.34 7.33
CA GLY A 43 12.09 -4.67 7.43
C GLY A 43 11.29 -3.82 6.45
N CYS A 44 10.37 -4.43 5.69
CA CYS A 44 9.57 -3.74 4.69
C CYS A 44 8.08 -4.04 4.88
N CYS A 45 7.24 -3.02 4.69
CA CYS A 45 5.79 -3.10 4.82
C CYS A 45 5.11 -2.40 3.63
N GLU A 46 4.02 -2.97 3.11
CA GLU A 46 3.14 -2.24 2.18
C GLU A 46 2.49 -1.05 2.91
N THR A 47 2.50 0.12 2.29
CA THR A 47 1.88 1.35 2.82
C THR A 47 0.46 1.54 2.32
N VAL A 48 0.05 0.77 1.31
CA VAL A 48 -1.28 0.83 0.72
C VAL A 48 -2.29 0.06 1.55
N HIS A 49 -3.30 0.77 2.06
CA HIS A 49 -4.45 0.18 2.73
C HIS A 49 -5.55 -0.08 1.70
N ARG A 50 -5.71 -1.33 1.29
CA ARG A 50 -6.74 -1.73 0.31
C ARG A 50 -8.09 -1.91 1.02
N PRO A 51 -9.18 -1.30 0.52
CA PRO A 51 -10.52 -1.62 0.99
C PRO A 51 -10.80 -3.11 0.84
N VAL A 52 -11.31 -3.75 1.90
CA VAL A 52 -11.67 -5.18 1.89
C VAL A 52 -13.16 -5.39 1.57
N ASP A 53 -14.00 -4.43 1.95
CA ASP A 53 -15.44 -4.46 1.75
C ASP A 53 -15.84 -3.35 0.76
N PHE A 54 -16.09 -3.74 -0.49
CA PHE A 54 -16.63 -2.85 -1.52
C PHE A 54 -17.55 -3.62 -2.48
N PRO A 55 -18.45 -2.93 -3.20
CA PRO A 55 -19.39 -3.60 -4.09
C PRO A 55 -18.70 -4.40 -5.21
N PRO A 56 -19.28 -5.52 -5.66
CA PRO A 56 -18.65 -6.40 -6.65
C PRO A 56 -18.48 -5.77 -8.05
N TRP A 57 -19.11 -4.62 -8.32
CA TRP A 57 -18.95 -3.85 -9.56
C TRP A 57 -17.82 -2.82 -9.50
N CYS A 58 -17.03 -2.83 -8.43
CA CYS A 58 -15.88 -1.96 -8.25
C CYS A 58 -14.59 -2.76 -8.23
N GLU A 59 -13.48 -2.10 -8.55
CA GLU A 59 -12.14 -2.66 -8.57
C GLU A 59 -11.19 -1.66 -7.88
N VAL A 60 -10.22 -2.19 -7.12
CA VAL A 60 -9.19 -1.37 -6.47
C VAL A 60 -8.07 -1.06 -7.46
N ARG A 61 -7.76 0.22 -7.65
CA ARG A 61 -6.60 0.70 -8.39
C ARG A 61 -5.60 1.35 -7.45
N VAL A 62 -4.34 0.98 -7.63
CA VAL A 62 -3.20 1.55 -6.89
C VAL A 62 -2.32 2.29 -7.87
N GLU A 63 -2.13 3.59 -7.64
CA GLU A 63 -1.18 4.39 -8.39
C GLU A 63 0.22 4.21 -7.80
N SER A 64 1.14 3.65 -8.59
CA SER A 64 2.47 3.24 -8.11
C SER A 64 3.40 4.39 -7.72
N LEU A 65 3.15 5.61 -8.20
CA LEU A 65 3.98 6.79 -7.93
C LEU A 65 3.59 7.50 -6.64
N THR A 66 2.29 7.61 -6.38
CA THR A 66 1.73 8.35 -5.24
C THR A 66 1.26 7.42 -4.13
N CYS A 67 1.17 6.12 -4.42
CA CYS A 67 0.56 5.12 -3.55
C CYS A 67 -0.90 5.41 -3.21
N GLN A 68 -1.57 6.15 -4.10
CA GLN A 68 -2.98 6.44 -3.96
C GLN A 68 -3.81 5.19 -4.32
N VAL A 69 -4.71 4.83 -3.41
CA VAL A 69 -5.70 3.77 -3.62
C VAL A 69 -7.02 4.41 -4.03
N THR A 70 -7.58 3.99 -5.16
CA THR A 70 -8.90 4.43 -5.64
C THR A 70 -9.79 3.23 -5.95
N LEU A 71 -11.09 3.38 -5.69
CA LEU A 71 -12.10 2.43 -6.15
C LEU A 71 -12.68 2.95 -7.45
N VAL A 72 -12.59 2.16 -8.51
CA VAL A 72 -13.12 2.49 -9.84
C VAL A 72 -14.14 1.45 -10.27
N MET A 73 -14.95 1.75 -11.27
CA MET A 73 -15.88 0.74 -11.80
C MET A 73 -15.15 -0.32 -12.61
N THR A 74 -15.57 -1.58 -12.45
CA THR A 74 -15.06 -2.69 -13.28
C THR A 74 -15.44 -2.51 -14.75
N SER A 75 -16.59 -1.88 -15.05
CA SER A 75 -17.08 -1.64 -16.41
C SER A 75 -16.40 -0.47 -17.13
N ASP A 76 -15.97 0.55 -16.38
CA ASP A 76 -15.19 1.68 -16.89
C ASP A 76 -14.25 2.19 -15.78
N PRO A 77 -12.96 1.77 -15.81
CA PRO A 77 -11.97 2.15 -14.80
C PRO A 77 -11.65 3.64 -14.72
N ARG A 78 -12.16 4.47 -15.64
CA ARG A 78 -12.00 5.93 -15.61
C ARG A 78 -12.99 6.60 -14.67
N LEU A 79 -14.02 5.88 -14.24
CA LEU A 79 -15.08 6.40 -13.40
C LEU A 79 -14.91 5.93 -11.96
N PRO A 80 -15.00 6.85 -10.97
CA PRO A 80 -14.91 6.49 -9.56
C PRO A 80 -16.13 5.66 -9.13
N CYS A 81 -15.90 4.70 -8.24
CA CYS A 81 -16.96 3.97 -7.56
C CYS A 81 -17.36 4.72 -6.30
N ILE A 82 -18.63 5.16 -6.22
CA ILE A 82 -19.19 5.92 -5.09
C ILE A 82 -20.19 5.01 -4.36
N PRO A 83 -19.87 4.52 -3.15
CA PRO A 83 -20.81 3.75 -2.34
C PRO A 83 -21.83 4.71 -1.72
N GLY A 84 -23.05 4.75 -2.26
CA GLY A 84 -24.22 5.26 -1.55
C GLY A 84 -24.58 6.74 -1.69
N GLU A 85 -24.82 7.24 -2.91
CA GLU A 85 -25.90 8.23 -3.08
C GLU A 85 -27.08 7.55 -3.78
N GLU A 86 -28.06 7.14 -2.96
CA GLU A 86 -29.42 6.99 -3.47
C GLU A 86 -29.80 8.33 -4.14
N ASN A 87 -30.23 8.26 -5.41
CA ASN A 87 -30.73 9.37 -6.21
C ASN A 87 -29.70 10.17 -7.04
N ASN A 88 -28.94 9.49 -7.90
CA ASN A 88 -29.02 9.78 -9.35
C ASN A 88 -28.28 8.72 -10.17
N GLN A 89 -29.07 7.89 -10.83
CA GLN A 89 -28.71 7.11 -12.01
C GLN A 89 -27.67 7.85 -12.86
N LYS A 90 -26.46 7.28 -13.06
CA LYS A 90 -25.79 7.14 -14.37
C LYS A 90 -24.48 6.36 -14.21
N TYR A 91 -24.50 5.17 -14.82
CA TYR A 91 -23.41 4.21 -15.06
C TYR A 91 -23.07 3.30 -13.86
N GLY A 92 -23.36 2.00 -14.03
CA GLY A 92 -22.64 0.95 -13.31
C GLY A 92 -23.43 -0.10 -12.52
N ASN A 93 -24.71 0.09 -12.21
CA ASN A 93 -25.48 -0.96 -11.49
C ASN A 93 -25.96 -2.03 -12.48
N PRO A 94 -25.44 -3.28 -12.47
CA PRO A 94 -26.29 -4.39 -12.85
C PRO A 94 -27.43 -4.43 -11.82
N GLY A 95 -28.67 -4.34 -12.30
CA GLY A 95 -29.85 -4.38 -11.44
C GLY A 95 -29.86 -5.59 -10.51
N PRO A 96 -30.73 -5.60 -9.47
CA PRO A 96 -30.74 -6.64 -8.45
C PRO A 96 -30.77 -8.02 -9.11
N GLN A 97 -29.71 -8.81 -8.88
CA GLN A 97 -29.72 -10.21 -9.29
C GLN A 97 -30.67 -10.94 -8.34
N ASN A 98 -31.82 -11.32 -8.89
CA ASN A 98 -32.82 -12.17 -8.26
C ASN A 98 -32.14 -13.42 -7.67
N GLN A 99 -32.01 -13.48 -6.35
CA GLN A 99 -31.70 -14.72 -5.64
C GLN A 99 -33.00 -15.53 -5.57
N SER A 100 -33.13 -16.51 -6.46
CA SER A 100 -34.14 -17.58 -6.44
C SER A 100 -33.99 -18.49 -5.23
#